data_AF-A0A316X2Y5-F1
#
_entry.id   AF-A0A316X2Y5-F1
#
_cell.length_a   1.000
_cell.length_b   1.000
_cell.length_c   1.000
_cell.angle_alpha   90.00
_cell.angle_beta   90.00
_cell.angle_gamma   90.00
#
_symmetry.space_group_name_H-M   'P 1'
#
loop_
_entity.id
_entity.type
_entity.pdbx_description
1 polymer ?
#
loop_
_entity_poly.entity_id
_entity_poly.type
_entity_poly.pdbx_seq_one_letter_code
_entity_poly.pdbx_strand_id
1 'polypeptide(L)'
;MNPIQLPETFMALSDFRKNDSYLPEMDQAQIISDFFPETFTELTQRLSDITGAFYGGLLKQAGKLYGPEAIEQLSNTFMYDLGSRMTLKNLETKPNLQPGIPTVAKILIGAIFTSSPEYNFEFKELNDHRVEMLIKGVDRYHKITQSLQIAGLLKWPVIKPFVQGICDTMGLDVLLEIKVLKLDPDSSCIYQVNVTEK
;
A
#
# COMPACT_ATOMS: atom_id res chain seq x y z
N MET A 1 -2.98 30.15 30.76
CA MET A 1 -2.71 29.33 29.56
C MET A 1 -4.05 29.00 28.94
N ASN A 2 -4.23 29.28 27.64
CA ASN A 2 -5.43 28.85 26.93
C ASN A 2 -5.43 27.32 26.87
N PRO A 3 -6.58 26.65 27.05
CA PRO A 3 -6.65 25.21 26.89
C PRO A 3 -6.25 24.86 25.44
N ILE A 4 -5.22 24.02 25.29
CA ILE A 4 -4.83 23.49 23.98
C ILE A 4 -5.98 22.61 23.50
N GLN A 5 -6.61 23.00 22.39
CA GLN A 5 -7.62 22.18 21.75
C GLN A 5 -6.93 21.00 21.07
N LEU A 6 -7.28 19.77 21.48
CA LEU A 6 -6.70 18.57 20.88
C LEU A 6 -7.19 18.39 19.44
N PRO A 7 -6.38 17.78 18.55
CA PRO A 7 -6.79 17.47 17.18
C PRO A 7 -8.05 16.58 17.13
N GLU A 8 -8.95 16.84 16.18
CA GLU A 8 -10.17 16.02 15.98
C GLU A 8 -9.83 14.54 15.69
N THR A 9 -8.73 14.30 14.98
CA THR A 9 -8.16 12.97 14.71
C THR A 9 -7.78 12.23 15.98
N PHE A 10 -7.24 12.92 16.98
CA PHE A 10 -6.89 12.33 18.27
C PHE A 10 -8.16 11.90 19.01
N MET A 11 -9.17 12.77 19.01
CA MET A 11 -10.47 12.48 19.61
C MET A 11 -11.15 11.29 18.93
N ALA A 12 -11.08 11.18 17.60
CA ALA A 12 -11.64 10.06 16.85
C ALA A 12 -10.96 8.71 17.15
N LEU A 13 -9.73 8.74 17.68
CA LEU A 13 -8.95 7.56 18.05
C LEU A 13 -8.89 7.35 19.57
N SER A 14 -9.75 8.01 20.33
CA SER A 14 -9.76 7.97 21.80
C SER A 14 -9.85 6.55 22.35
N ASP A 15 -10.56 5.64 21.68
CA ASP A 15 -10.67 4.25 22.13
C ASP A 15 -9.33 3.50 22.17
N PHE A 16 -8.39 3.86 21.28
CA PHE A 16 -7.04 3.30 21.29
C PHE A 16 -6.14 3.92 22.35
N ARG A 17 -6.48 5.14 22.82
CA ARG A 17 -5.63 5.96 23.70
C ARG A 17 -6.18 6.11 25.12
N LYS A 18 -7.39 5.62 25.40
CA LYS A 18 -8.09 5.80 26.69
C LYS A 18 -7.36 5.21 27.91
N ASN A 19 -6.42 4.29 27.68
CA ASN A 19 -5.62 3.66 28.72
C ASN A 19 -4.19 4.22 28.79
N ASP A 20 -3.87 5.26 28.01
CA ASP A 20 -2.59 5.94 28.12
C ASP A 20 -2.49 6.59 29.50
N SER A 21 -1.32 6.45 30.14
CA SER A 21 -1.02 7.07 31.43
C SER A 21 0.20 7.96 31.28
N TYR A 22 0.08 9.19 31.75
CA TYR A 22 1.13 10.20 31.73
C TYR A 22 1.59 10.48 33.16
N LEU A 23 2.89 10.74 33.34
CA LEU A 23 3.39 11.17 34.65
C LEU A 23 2.82 12.57 35.00
N PRO A 24 2.62 12.88 36.30
CA PRO A 24 2.04 14.16 36.72
C PRO A 24 2.75 15.41 36.17
N GLU A 25 4.05 15.31 35.93
CA GLU A 25 4.89 16.39 35.39
C GLU A 25 4.85 16.54 33.86
N MET A 26 4.25 15.58 33.13
CA MET A 26 4.18 15.62 31.67
C MET A 26 3.00 16.46 31.20
N ASP A 27 3.26 17.40 30.29
CA ASP A 27 2.19 18.10 29.58
C ASP A 27 1.65 17.23 28.45
N GLN A 28 0.64 16.43 28.76
CA GLN A 28 -0.04 15.57 27.80
C GLN A 28 -0.57 16.35 26.59
N ALA A 29 -1.17 17.51 26.80
CA ALA A 29 -1.79 18.28 25.73
C ALA A 29 -0.74 18.81 24.75
N GLN A 30 0.41 19.24 25.27
CA GLN A 30 1.55 19.64 24.44
C GLN A 30 2.12 18.46 23.64
N ILE A 31 2.33 17.29 24.26
CA ILE A 31 2.84 16.10 23.55
C ILE A 31 1.90 15.69 22.41
N ILE A 32 0.59 15.71 22.65
CA ILE A 32 -0.39 15.42 21.59
C ILE A 32 -0.31 16.47 20.50
N SER A 33 -0.25 17.75 20.84
CA SER A 33 -0.14 18.84 19.86
C SER A 33 1.15 18.75 19.02
N ASP A 34 2.27 18.31 19.61
CA ASP A 34 3.56 18.27 18.92
C ASP A 34 3.69 17.10 17.94
N PHE A 35 3.11 15.95 18.30
CA PHE A 35 3.38 14.70 17.59
C PHE A 35 2.17 14.10 16.88
N PHE A 36 0.94 14.42 17.31
CA PHE A 36 -0.25 13.84 16.73
C PHE A 36 -0.65 14.57 15.44
N PRO A 37 -0.97 13.86 14.35
CA PRO A 37 -1.36 14.50 13.09
C PRO A 37 -2.64 15.31 13.24
N GLU A 38 -2.67 16.52 12.68
CA GLU A 38 -3.84 17.41 12.81
C GLU A 38 -5.03 16.91 11.98
N THR A 39 -4.75 16.25 10.86
CA THR A 39 -5.77 15.80 9.89
C THR A 39 -5.67 14.31 9.60
N PHE A 40 -6.80 13.70 9.19
CA PHE A 40 -6.82 12.30 8.77
C PHE A 40 -5.90 12.07 7.57
N THR A 41 -5.82 13.01 6.64
CA THR A 41 -4.90 12.96 5.50
C THR A 41 -3.46 12.83 5.97
N GLU A 42 -3.03 13.66 6.92
CA GLU A 42 -1.68 13.61 7.47
C GLU A 42 -1.42 12.30 8.23
N LEU A 43 -2.36 11.85 9.07
CA LEU A 43 -2.25 10.56 9.76
C LEU A 43 -2.06 9.41 8.76
N THR A 44 -2.89 9.38 7.72
CA THR A 44 -2.88 8.38 6.67
C THR A 44 -1.56 8.43 5.87
N GLN A 45 -1.04 9.62 5.56
CA GLN A 45 0.27 9.78 4.91
C GLN A 45 1.42 9.30 5.80
N ARG A 46 1.44 9.66 7.09
CA ARG A 46 2.48 9.19 8.03
C ARG A 46 2.46 7.66 8.18
N LEU A 47 1.29 7.03 8.23
CA LEU A 47 1.16 5.56 8.25
C LEU A 47 1.65 4.93 6.93
N SER A 48 1.34 5.55 5.80
CA SER A 48 1.84 5.15 4.47
C SER A 48 3.36 5.22 4.40
N ASP A 49 3.95 6.32 4.88
CA ASP A 49 5.40 6.54 4.92
C ASP A 49 6.10 5.53 5.84
N ILE A 50 5.55 5.24 7.02
CA ILE A 50 6.08 4.22 7.94
C ILE A 50 6.06 2.85 7.28
N THR A 51 4.97 2.49 6.60
CA THR A 51 4.86 1.20 5.89
C THR A 51 5.87 1.12 4.74
N GLY A 52 6.04 2.20 3.99
CA GLY A 52 7.11 2.33 2.99
C GLY A 52 8.49 2.12 3.61
N ALA A 53 8.79 2.80 4.73
CA ALA A 53 10.06 2.70 5.44
C ALA A 53 10.38 1.27 5.89
N PHE A 54 9.39 0.53 6.41
CA PHE A 54 9.57 -0.89 6.74
C PHE A 54 9.94 -1.71 5.50
N TYR A 55 9.19 -1.57 4.41
CA TYR A 55 9.46 -2.27 3.16
C TYR A 55 10.87 -1.95 2.62
N GLY A 56 11.16 -0.67 2.36
CA GLY A 56 12.43 -0.26 1.76
C GLY A 56 13.62 -0.56 2.68
N GLY A 57 13.46 -0.39 3.98
CA GLY A 57 14.46 -0.71 4.99
C GLY A 57 14.81 -2.19 5.00
N LEU A 58 13.82 -3.08 5.02
CA LEU A 58 14.03 -4.53 4.95
C LEU A 58 14.74 -4.94 3.67
N LEU A 59 14.31 -4.42 2.51
CA LEU A 59 14.97 -4.69 1.24
C LEU A 59 16.44 -4.24 1.27
N LYS A 60 16.72 -3.03 1.75
CA LYS A 60 18.10 -2.53 1.87
C LYS A 60 18.97 -3.42 2.75
N GLN A 61 18.43 -3.92 3.88
CA GLN A 61 19.18 -4.84 4.74
C GLN A 61 19.39 -6.20 4.06
N ALA A 62 18.39 -6.73 3.37
CA ALA A 62 18.54 -7.96 2.58
C ALA A 62 19.64 -7.80 1.53
N GLY A 63 19.69 -6.66 0.82
CA GLY A 63 20.75 -6.35 -0.13
C GLY A 63 22.14 -6.33 0.48
N LYS A 64 22.28 -5.80 1.70
CA LYS A 64 23.56 -5.80 2.45
C LYS A 64 24.00 -7.20 2.88
N LEU A 65 23.07 -8.03 3.30
CA LEU A 65 23.36 -9.36 3.85
C LEU A 65 23.56 -10.43 2.78
N TYR A 66 22.82 -10.34 1.67
CA TYR A 66 22.68 -11.41 0.69
C TYR A 66 23.01 -10.99 -0.75
N GLY A 67 23.44 -9.73 -0.96
CA GLY A 67 23.77 -9.19 -2.29
C GLY A 67 22.60 -8.45 -2.95
N PRO A 68 22.89 -7.60 -3.95
CA PRO A 68 21.89 -6.71 -4.57
C PRO A 68 20.72 -7.45 -5.22
N GLU A 69 20.91 -8.67 -5.71
CA GLU A 69 19.87 -9.49 -6.32
C GLU A 69 18.76 -9.87 -5.32
N ALA A 70 19.11 -9.97 -4.03
CA ALA A 70 18.17 -10.29 -2.97
C ALA A 70 17.08 -9.23 -2.79
N ILE A 71 17.34 -7.97 -3.21
CA ILE A 71 16.35 -6.87 -3.13
C ILE A 71 15.16 -7.17 -4.03
N GLU A 72 15.41 -7.46 -5.31
CA GLU A 72 14.36 -7.77 -6.29
C GLU A 72 13.67 -9.09 -5.95
N GLN A 73 14.44 -10.11 -5.57
CA GLN A 73 13.88 -11.41 -5.21
C GLN A 73 12.94 -11.30 -4.00
N LEU A 74 13.38 -10.62 -2.93
CA LEU A 74 12.57 -10.45 -1.73
C LEU A 74 11.33 -9.60 -2.00
N SER A 75 11.47 -8.51 -2.77
CA SER A 75 10.34 -7.67 -3.18
C SER A 75 9.28 -8.49 -3.92
N ASN A 76 9.70 -9.26 -4.93
CA ASN A 76 8.77 -10.05 -5.75
C ASN A 76 8.03 -11.09 -4.93
N THR A 77 8.75 -11.89 -4.13
CA THR A 77 8.16 -12.93 -3.29
C THR A 77 7.22 -12.32 -2.24
N PHE A 78 7.66 -11.26 -1.56
CA PHE A 78 6.85 -10.60 -0.54
C PHE A 78 5.56 -10.02 -1.12
N MET A 79 5.64 -9.31 -2.26
CA MET A 79 4.47 -8.69 -2.89
C MET A 79 3.48 -9.75 -3.39
N TYR A 80 3.98 -10.84 -3.98
CA TYR A 80 3.15 -11.99 -4.36
C TYR A 80 2.40 -12.57 -3.16
N ASP A 81 3.13 -12.92 -2.09
CA ASP A 81 2.53 -13.49 -0.87
C ASP A 81 1.52 -12.54 -0.22
N LEU A 82 1.79 -11.24 -0.27
CA LEU A 82 0.88 -10.22 0.24
C LEU A 82 -0.44 -10.21 -0.56
N GLY A 83 -0.37 -10.27 -1.89
CA GLY A 83 -1.55 -10.38 -2.76
C GLY A 83 -2.37 -11.63 -2.47
N SER A 84 -1.69 -12.76 -2.30
CA SER A 84 -2.31 -14.04 -1.96
C SER A 84 -3.01 -14.01 -0.61
N ARG A 85 -2.32 -13.54 0.45
CA ARG A 85 -2.89 -13.42 1.81
C ARG A 85 -4.08 -12.47 1.84
N MET A 86 -4.00 -11.36 1.13
CA MET A 86 -5.09 -10.40 1.08
C MET A 86 -6.32 -10.97 0.36
N THR A 87 -6.10 -11.78 -0.67
CA THR A 87 -7.17 -12.50 -1.38
C THR A 87 -7.87 -13.47 -0.46
N LEU A 88 -7.13 -14.36 0.22
CA LEU A 88 -7.69 -15.31 1.19
C LEU A 88 -8.53 -14.59 2.26
N LYS A 89 -7.97 -13.55 2.89
CA LYS A 89 -8.68 -12.76 3.89
C LYS A 89 -9.98 -12.15 3.36
N ASN A 90 -9.98 -11.63 2.12
CA ASN A 90 -11.19 -11.04 1.55
C ASN A 90 -12.24 -12.09 1.20
N LEU A 91 -11.85 -13.25 0.67
CA LEU A 91 -12.77 -14.35 0.39
C LEU A 91 -13.37 -14.93 1.68
N GLU A 92 -12.59 -15.04 2.76
CA GLU A 92 -13.06 -15.49 4.07
C GLU A 92 -14.05 -14.51 4.71
N THR A 93 -13.77 -13.21 4.62
CA THR A 93 -14.57 -12.17 5.31
C THR A 93 -15.75 -11.64 4.49
N LYS A 94 -15.82 -11.98 3.19
CA LYS A 94 -16.88 -11.52 2.28
C LYS A 94 -17.46 -12.72 1.52
N PRO A 95 -18.45 -13.44 2.09
CA PRO A 95 -18.96 -14.69 1.53
C PRO A 95 -19.60 -14.55 0.14
N ASN A 96 -19.99 -13.35 -0.25
CA ASN A 96 -20.58 -13.06 -1.57
C ASN A 96 -19.52 -12.71 -2.64
N LEU A 97 -18.24 -12.68 -2.28
CA LEU A 97 -17.15 -12.37 -3.21
C LEU A 97 -16.76 -13.65 -3.95
N GLN A 98 -17.20 -13.79 -5.20
CA GLN A 98 -16.89 -14.96 -6.03
C GLN A 98 -15.56 -14.77 -6.76
N PRO A 99 -14.72 -15.82 -6.90
CA PRO A 99 -13.53 -15.77 -7.73
C PRO A 99 -13.84 -15.34 -9.16
N GLY A 100 -12.97 -14.52 -9.76
CA GLY A 100 -13.11 -14.02 -11.13
C GLY A 100 -12.39 -12.69 -11.35
N ILE A 101 -12.26 -12.29 -12.61
CA ILE A 101 -11.57 -11.05 -12.99
C ILE A 101 -12.18 -9.80 -12.31
N PRO A 102 -13.51 -9.65 -12.20
CA PRO A 102 -14.10 -8.55 -11.44
C PRO A 102 -13.68 -8.50 -9.96
N THR A 103 -13.40 -9.66 -9.37
CA THR A 103 -12.95 -9.76 -7.99
C THR A 103 -11.48 -9.39 -7.83
N VAL A 104 -10.63 -9.67 -8.82
CA VAL A 104 -9.25 -9.15 -8.87
C VAL A 104 -9.26 -7.63 -8.72
N ALA A 105 -10.09 -6.94 -9.50
CA ALA A 105 -10.23 -5.49 -9.45
C ALA A 105 -10.73 -4.99 -8.08
N LYS A 106 -11.72 -5.66 -7.49
CA LYS A 106 -12.26 -5.31 -6.15
C LYS A 106 -11.21 -5.47 -5.05
N ILE A 107 -10.42 -6.53 -5.09
CA ILE A 107 -9.34 -6.75 -4.10
C ILE A 107 -8.27 -5.67 -4.27
N LEU A 108 -7.84 -5.38 -5.50
CA LEU A 108 -6.86 -4.33 -5.77
C LEU A 108 -7.33 -2.95 -5.29
N ILE A 109 -8.59 -2.59 -5.53
CA ILE A 109 -9.19 -1.36 -5.00
C ILE A 109 -9.24 -1.37 -3.48
N GLY A 110 -9.58 -2.50 -2.87
CA GLY A 110 -9.54 -2.65 -1.40
C GLY A 110 -8.14 -2.38 -0.83
N ALA A 111 -7.08 -2.79 -1.52
CA ALA A 111 -5.70 -2.46 -1.14
C ALA A 111 -5.42 -0.97 -1.26
N ILE A 112 -5.92 -0.33 -2.33
CA ILE A 112 -5.79 1.12 -2.50
C ILE A 112 -6.47 1.86 -1.35
N PHE A 113 -7.75 1.55 -1.07
CA PHE A 113 -8.51 2.22 -0.01
C PHE A 113 -7.90 2.10 1.38
N THR A 114 -7.35 0.94 1.71
CA THR A 114 -6.91 0.66 3.08
C THR A 114 -5.43 0.92 3.29
N SER A 115 -4.64 0.69 2.26
CA SER A 115 -3.20 0.63 2.39
C SER A 115 -2.55 1.71 1.55
N SER A 116 -2.96 1.98 0.30
CA SER A 116 -2.29 2.94 -0.62
C SER A 116 -3.13 4.20 -0.86
N PRO A 117 -3.32 5.05 0.16
CA PRO A 117 -4.25 6.19 0.13
C PRO A 117 -3.88 7.26 -0.90
N GLU A 118 -2.62 7.30 -1.32
CA GLU A 118 -2.10 8.23 -2.32
C GLU A 118 -2.35 7.76 -3.76
N TYR A 119 -2.92 6.57 -3.94
CA TYR A 119 -3.37 6.07 -5.24
C TYR A 119 -4.85 6.36 -5.47
N ASN A 120 -5.13 6.72 -6.71
CA ASN A 120 -6.44 6.78 -7.32
C ASN A 120 -6.49 5.75 -8.46
N PHE A 121 -7.68 5.36 -8.86
CA PHE A 121 -7.87 4.46 -10.00
C PHE A 121 -8.96 4.93 -10.95
N GLU A 122 -8.86 4.48 -12.20
CA GLU A 122 -9.83 4.75 -13.26
C GLU A 122 -10.03 3.47 -14.08
N PHE A 123 -11.27 2.98 -14.18
CA PHE A 123 -11.59 1.86 -15.06
C PHE A 123 -11.72 2.32 -16.51
N LYS A 124 -11.09 1.59 -17.42
CA LYS A 124 -11.33 1.70 -18.87
C LYS A 124 -12.27 0.60 -19.33
N GLU A 125 -12.15 -0.60 -18.74
CA GLU A 125 -13.00 -1.75 -19.03
C GLU A 125 -13.10 -2.63 -17.79
N LEU A 126 -14.29 -3.19 -17.54
CA LEU A 126 -14.52 -4.20 -16.52
C LEU A 126 -15.68 -5.11 -16.93
N ASN A 127 -15.38 -6.37 -17.17
CA ASN A 127 -16.35 -7.44 -17.40
C ASN A 127 -15.77 -8.77 -16.88
N ASP A 128 -16.47 -9.88 -17.12
CA ASP A 128 -16.07 -11.19 -16.61
C ASP A 128 -14.77 -11.72 -17.24
N HIS A 129 -14.39 -11.22 -18.43
CA HIS A 129 -13.24 -11.67 -19.21
C HIS A 129 -12.03 -10.73 -19.16
N ARG A 130 -12.24 -9.47 -18.75
CA ARG A 130 -11.19 -8.45 -18.75
C ARG A 130 -11.44 -7.35 -17.72
N VAL A 131 -10.35 -6.91 -17.10
CA VAL A 131 -10.25 -5.59 -16.50
C VAL A 131 -9.09 -4.82 -17.14
N GLU A 132 -9.38 -3.57 -17.48
CA GLU A 132 -8.36 -2.57 -17.76
C GLU A 132 -8.60 -1.38 -16.84
N MET A 133 -7.56 -1.01 -16.09
CA MET A 133 -7.62 0.15 -15.20
C MET A 133 -6.30 0.91 -15.17
N LEU A 134 -6.39 2.21 -14.90
CA LEU A 134 -5.26 3.04 -14.55
C LEU A 134 -5.17 3.16 -13.03
N ILE A 135 -3.96 3.07 -12.49
CA ILE A 135 -3.61 3.45 -11.12
C ILE A 135 -2.72 4.68 -11.22
N LYS A 136 -3.06 5.76 -10.51
CA LYS A 136 -2.37 7.05 -10.57
C LYS A 136 -2.13 7.57 -9.17
N GLY A 137 -1.04 8.28 -8.94
CA GLY A 137 -0.80 8.89 -7.63
C GLY A 137 0.66 8.93 -7.28
N VAL A 138 0.99 8.76 -6.00
CA VAL A 138 2.37 8.68 -5.52
C VAL A 138 2.71 7.24 -5.15
N ASP A 139 3.70 6.66 -5.83
CA ASP A 139 4.18 5.31 -5.50
C ASP A 139 5.08 5.36 -4.27
N ARG A 140 4.52 5.00 -3.11
CA ARG A 140 5.26 4.99 -1.85
C ARG A 140 6.49 4.08 -1.90
N TYR A 141 6.42 2.96 -2.62
CA TYR A 141 7.52 1.99 -2.68
C TYR A 141 8.66 2.58 -3.49
N HIS A 142 8.33 3.30 -4.56
CA HIS A 142 9.30 4.09 -5.31
C HIS A 142 9.89 5.21 -4.45
N LYS A 143 9.04 6.00 -3.78
CA LYS A 143 9.45 7.09 -2.88
C LYS A 143 10.49 6.64 -1.86
N ILE A 144 10.19 5.57 -1.11
CA ILE A 144 11.13 5.08 -0.09
C ILE A 144 12.39 4.48 -0.70
N THR A 145 12.27 3.68 -1.76
CA THR A 145 13.44 3.01 -2.37
C THR A 145 14.36 4.00 -3.08
N GLN A 146 13.83 5.12 -3.60
CA GLN A 146 14.62 6.24 -4.11
C GLN A 146 15.41 6.91 -2.99
N SER A 147 14.77 7.26 -1.87
CA SER A 147 15.45 7.87 -0.71
C SER A 147 16.57 6.98 -0.15
N LEU A 148 16.39 5.66 -0.27
CA LEU A 148 17.35 4.65 0.17
C LEU A 148 18.41 4.29 -0.88
N GLN A 149 18.31 4.85 -2.08
CA GLN A 149 19.18 4.62 -3.25
C GLN A 149 19.20 3.17 -3.74
N ILE A 150 18.05 2.48 -3.65
CA ILE A 150 17.88 1.10 -4.13
C ILE A 150 16.78 0.95 -5.20
N ALA A 151 16.12 2.04 -5.60
CA ALA A 151 15.04 2.00 -6.61
C ALA A 151 15.49 1.41 -7.96
N GLY A 152 16.74 1.64 -8.38
CA GLY A 152 17.30 1.10 -9.61
C GLY A 152 17.61 -0.40 -9.57
N LEU A 153 17.47 -1.04 -8.41
CA LEU A 153 17.65 -2.48 -8.22
C LEU A 153 16.32 -3.24 -8.30
N LEU A 154 15.21 -2.54 -8.54
CA LEU A 154 13.86 -3.10 -8.60
C LEU A 154 13.26 -2.99 -10.01
N LYS A 155 12.41 -3.95 -10.36
CA LYS A 155 11.58 -3.87 -11.57
C LYS A 155 10.25 -3.20 -11.26
N TRP A 156 9.97 -2.10 -11.97
CA TRP A 156 8.75 -1.33 -11.77
C TRP A 156 7.62 -1.78 -12.72
N PRO A 157 6.36 -1.78 -12.25
CA PRO A 157 5.97 -1.45 -10.88
C PRO A 157 6.01 -2.68 -9.97
N VAL A 158 6.48 -2.50 -8.72
CA VAL A 158 6.61 -3.59 -7.73
C VAL A 158 5.27 -4.22 -7.30
N ILE A 159 4.14 -3.63 -7.71
CA ILE A 159 2.80 -4.19 -7.47
C ILE A 159 2.43 -5.32 -8.45
N LYS A 160 3.21 -5.55 -9.52
CA LYS A 160 2.89 -6.62 -10.49
C LYS A 160 2.81 -8.01 -9.84
N PRO A 161 3.79 -8.44 -9.02
CA PRO A 161 3.69 -9.71 -8.28
C PRO A 161 2.49 -9.76 -7.34
N PHE A 162 2.11 -8.63 -6.73
CA PHE A 162 0.92 -8.55 -5.87
C PHE A 162 -0.37 -8.87 -6.64
N VAL A 163 -0.55 -8.29 -7.82
CA VAL A 163 -1.72 -8.60 -8.67
C VAL A 163 -1.67 -10.06 -9.15
N GLN A 164 -0.48 -10.58 -9.45
CA GLN A 164 -0.32 -11.99 -9.81
C GLN A 164 -0.75 -12.92 -8.68
N GLY A 165 -0.33 -12.66 -7.43
CA GLY A 165 -0.73 -13.44 -6.26
C GLY A 165 -2.23 -13.44 -6.02
N ILE A 166 -2.92 -12.33 -6.35
CA ILE A 166 -4.39 -12.27 -6.32
C ILE A 166 -5.00 -13.25 -7.33
N CYS A 167 -4.56 -13.18 -8.59
CA CYS A 167 -5.07 -14.04 -9.66
C CYS A 167 -4.82 -15.53 -9.37
N ASP A 168 -3.58 -15.87 -8.98
CA ASP A 168 -3.16 -17.25 -8.75
C ASP A 168 -3.87 -17.87 -7.54
N THR A 169 -4.09 -17.09 -6.48
CA THR A 169 -4.82 -17.55 -5.29
C THR A 169 -6.29 -17.86 -5.59
N MET A 170 -6.89 -17.16 -6.55
CA MET A 170 -8.24 -17.46 -7.04
C MET A 170 -8.29 -18.58 -8.07
N GLY A 171 -7.13 -19.13 -8.48
CA GLY A 171 -7.04 -20.17 -9.52
C GLY A 171 -7.42 -19.68 -10.91
N LEU A 172 -7.23 -18.39 -11.21
CA LEU A 172 -7.61 -17.81 -12.50
C LEU A 172 -6.53 -18.07 -13.55
N ASP A 173 -6.93 -18.55 -14.74
CA ASP A 173 -6.03 -18.67 -15.89
C ASP A 173 -6.07 -17.38 -16.73
N VAL A 174 -5.23 -16.41 -16.37
CA VAL A 174 -5.26 -15.06 -16.93
C VAL A 174 -3.88 -14.60 -17.41
N LEU A 175 -3.88 -13.69 -18.38
CA LEU A 175 -2.73 -12.90 -18.77
C LEU A 175 -2.73 -11.58 -17.97
N LEU A 176 -1.70 -11.37 -17.16
CA LEU A 176 -1.47 -10.12 -16.43
C LEU A 176 -0.40 -9.27 -17.13
N GLU A 177 -0.79 -8.06 -17.53
CA GLU A 177 0.13 -7.03 -18.01
C GLU A 177 0.00 -5.76 -17.15
N ILE A 178 1.13 -5.22 -16.71
CA ILE A 178 1.16 -3.88 -16.09
C ILE A 178 2.20 -3.03 -16.82
N LYS A 179 1.76 -1.92 -17.42
CA LYS A 179 2.62 -0.95 -18.11
C LYS A 179 2.87 0.26 -17.23
N VAL A 180 4.12 0.71 -17.21
CA VAL A 180 4.48 2.01 -16.64
C VAL A 180 4.23 3.08 -17.70
N LEU A 181 3.14 3.83 -17.57
CA LEU A 181 2.88 4.98 -18.44
C LEU A 181 3.64 6.22 -17.96
N LYS A 182 3.84 6.33 -16.64
CA LYS A 182 4.57 7.42 -15.99
C LYS A 182 5.16 6.94 -14.66
N LEU A 183 6.39 7.35 -14.37
CA LEU A 183 7.02 7.23 -13.05
C LEU A 183 8.11 8.31 -12.92
N ASP A 184 7.77 9.40 -12.24
CA ASP A 184 8.61 10.59 -12.13
C ASP A 184 9.55 10.53 -10.91
N PRO A 185 10.60 11.38 -10.85
CA PRO A 185 11.49 11.47 -9.69
C PRO A 185 10.83 11.88 -8.38
N ASP A 186 9.66 12.53 -8.41
CA ASP A 186 8.87 12.82 -7.21
C ASP A 186 7.98 11.64 -6.79
N SER A 187 8.12 10.50 -7.48
CA SER A 187 7.31 9.27 -7.34
C SER A 187 5.86 9.40 -7.82
N SER A 188 5.50 10.48 -8.51
CA SER A 188 4.24 10.57 -9.24
C SER A 188 4.20 9.51 -10.35
N CYS A 189 3.19 8.65 -10.34
CA CYS A 189 3.10 7.50 -11.23
C CYS A 189 1.74 7.37 -11.94
N ILE A 190 1.77 6.69 -13.08
CA ILE A 190 0.60 6.19 -13.79
C ILE A 190 0.94 4.78 -14.29
N TYR A 191 0.24 3.79 -13.76
CA TYR A 191 0.34 2.39 -14.17
C TYR A 191 -0.95 1.96 -14.86
N GLN A 192 -0.84 1.28 -15.99
CA GLN A 192 -1.97 0.64 -16.66
C GLN A 192 -1.94 -0.84 -16.33
N VAL A 193 -2.99 -1.34 -15.68
CA VAL A 193 -3.16 -2.74 -15.31
C VAL A 193 -4.18 -3.37 -16.25
N ASN A 194 -3.79 -4.47 -16.89
CA ASN A 194 -4.64 -5.30 -17.70
C ASN A 194 -4.62 -6.73 -17.15
N VAL A 195 -5.78 -7.29 -16.89
CA VAL A 195 -5.96 -8.72 -16.63
C VAL A 195 -7.01 -9.22 -17.60
N THR A 196 -6.64 -10.20 -18.42
CA THR A 196 -7.53 -10.82 -19.41
C THR A 196 -7.52 -12.32 -19.26
N GLU A 197 -8.62 -13.00 -19.57
CA GLU A 197 -8.58 -14.44 -19.79
C GLU A 197 -7.54 -14.80 -20.86
N LYS A 198 -6.94 -15.99 -20.73
CA LYS A 198 -6.00 -16.52 -21.74
C LYS A 198 -6.71 -17.15 -22.94
#